data_AF-A0A1C3U0M4-F1
#
_entry.id   AF-A0A1C3U0M4-F1
#
_cell.length_a   1.000
_cell.length_b   1.000
_cell.length_c   1.000
_cell.angle_alpha   90.00
_cell.angle_beta   90.00
_cell.angle_gamma   90.00
#
_symmetry.space_group_name_H-M   'P 1'
#
loop_
_entity.id
_entity.type
_entity.pdbx_description
1 polymer ?
#
loop_
_entity_poly.entity_id
_entity_poly.type
_entity_poly.pdbx_seq_one_letter_code
_entity_poly.pdbx_strand_id
1 'polypeptide(L)'
;MTMTLVVPTVADYEASADLATLLVRTTLDDALSVPAEKLRLSCKCAHCTRARFDGRFPEHFPGIAITEIGDLGYGLNISFSDGHNRGIYPKPYLLSLAGR
;
A
#
# COMPACT_ATOMS: atom_id res chain seq x y z
N MET A 1 22.11 -28.21 9.68
CA MET A 1 21.12 -27.76 8.69
C MET A 1 20.68 -26.36 9.07
N THR A 2 21.18 -25.34 8.38
CA THR A 2 20.67 -23.96 8.53
C THR A 2 19.35 -23.86 7.77
N MET A 3 18.24 -23.70 8.49
CA MET A 3 16.98 -23.29 7.86
C MET A 3 17.14 -21.86 7.36
N THR A 4 17.17 -21.68 6.05
CA THR A 4 17.01 -20.35 5.45
C THR A 4 15.61 -19.86 5.76
N LEU A 5 15.48 -18.89 6.66
CA LEU A 5 14.23 -18.18 6.87
C LEU A 5 13.93 -17.36 5.61
N VAL A 6 12.94 -17.79 4.83
CA VAL A 6 12.40 -16.98 3.74
C VAL A 6 11.55 -15.88 4.36
N VAL A 7 11.99 -14.63 4.21
CA VAL A 7 11.20 -13.48 4.65
C VAL A 7 10.02 -13.35 3.68
N PRO A 8 8.77 -13.42 4.14
CA PRO A 8 7.63 -13.25 3.26
C PRO A 8 7.68 -11.87 2.58
N THR A 9 7.45 -11.86 1.28
CA THR A 9 7.28 -10.63 0.50
C THR A 9 6.00 -10.69 -0.32
N VAL A 10 5.62 -9.58 -0.95
CA VAL A 10 4.47 -9.50 -1.85
C VAL A 10 4.77 -10.32 -3.10
N ALA A 11 3.95 -11.33 -3.37
CA ALA A 11 4.00 -12.18 -4.54
C ALA A 11 3.00 -11.74 -5.62
N ASP A 12 1.81 -11.32 -5.21
CA ASP A 12 0.73 -10.88 -6.10
C ASP A 12 -0.15 -9.84 -5.40
N TYR A 13 -0.88 -9.04 -6.19
CA TYR A 13 -1.73 -7.98 -5.68
C TYR A 13 -2.82 -7.58 -6.68
N GLU A 14 -3.97 -7.17 -6.15
CA GLU A 14 -5.07 -6.62 -6.94
C GLU A 14 -5.92 -5.65 -6.10
N ALA A 15 -6.64 -4.75 -6.76
CA ALA A 15 -7.70 -3.99 -6.11
C ALA A 15 -8.97 -4.83 -6.00
N SER A 16 -9.73 -4.68 -4.92
CA SER A 16 -11.07 -5.25 -4.80
C SER A 16 -12.01 -4.66 -5.87
N ALA A 17 -13.11 -5.35 -6.18
CA ALA A 17 -14.07 -4.91 -7.19
C ALA A 17 -14.70 -3.54 -6.90
N ASP A 18 -14.86 -3.19 -5.62
CA ASP A 18 -15.33 -1.88 -5.17
C ASP A 18 -14.21 -0.83 -5.04
N LEU A 19 -12.97 -1.21 -5.39
CA LEU A 19 -11.75 -0.39 -5.33
C LEU A 19 -11.38 0.11 -3.93
N ALA A 20 -12.08 -0.34 -2.88
CA ALA A 20 -11.89 0.13 -1.51
C ALA A 20 -10.76 -0.58 -0.76
N THR A 21 -10.21 -1.66 -1.33
CA THR A 21 -9.23 -2.52 -0.66
C THR A 21 -8.15 -2.99 -1.63
N LEU A 22 -6.90 -2.99 -1.17
CA LEU A 22 -5.82 -3.73 -1.83
C LEU A 22 -5.74 -5.13 -1.25
N LEU A 23 -5.88 -6.13 -2.11
CA LEU A 23 -5.64 -7.54 -1.79
C LEU A 23 -4.19 -7.87 -2.11
N VAL A 24 -3.50 -8.54 -1.18
CA VAL A 24 -2.08 -8.86 -1.28
C VAL A 24 -1.90 -10.35 -0.99
N ARG A 25 -1.28 -11.07 -1.91
CA ARG A 25 -0.79 -12.43 -1.67
C ARG A 25 0.70 -12.38 -1.39
N THR A 26 1.14 -13.16 -0.41
CA THR A 26 2.55 -13.25 -0.05
C THR A 26 3.22 -14.49 -0.65
N THR A 27 4.55 -14.52 -0.64
CA THR A 27 5.34 -15.70 -1.06
C THR A 27 5.14 -16.94 -0.18
N LEU A 28 4.40 -16.82 0.93
CA LEU A 28 3.99 -17.94 1.80
C LEU A 28 2.49 -18.27 1.62
N ASP A 29 1.88 -17.81 0.53
CA ASP A 29 0.46 -17.98 0.18
C ASP A 29 -0.57 -17.34 1.15
N ASP A 30 -0.13 -16.58 2.14
CA ASP A 30 -1.04 -15.78 2.97
C ASP A 30 -1.70 -14.69 2.12
N ALA A 31 -3.02 -14.53 2.31
CA ALA A 31 -3.81 -13.45 1.75
C ALA A 31 -4.05 -12.38 2.82
N LEU A 32 -3.67 -11.15 2.51
CA LEU A 32 -3.84 -9.98 3.38
C LEU A 32 -4.63 -8.90 2.64
N SER A 33 -5.25 -8.01 3.41
CA SER A 33 -6.01 -6.89 2.85
C SER A 33 -5.61 -5.57 3.53
N VAL A 34 -5.56 -4.49 2.75
CA VAL A 34 -5.29 -3.14 3.24
C VAL A 34 -6.35 -2.19 2.68
N PRO A 35 -7.15 -1.53 3.54
CA PRO A 35 -8.11 -0.53 3.07
C PRO A 35 -7.44 0.62 2.32
N ALA A 36 -8.09 1.13 1.27
CA ALA A 36 -7.62 2.24 0.46
C ALA A 36 -7.35 3.50 1.31
N GLU A 37 -8.20 3.78 2.30
CA GLU A 37 -8.00 4.87 3.24
C GLU A 37 -6.74 4.68 4.09
N LYS A 38 -6.49 3.46 4.59
CA LYS A 38 -5.27 3.14 5.34
C LYS A 38 -4.03 3.33 4.48
N LEU A 39 -4.07 2.91 3.21
CA LEU A 39 -2.99 3.16 2.26
C LEU A 39 -2.77 4.66 2.09
N ARG A 40 -3.83 5.41 1.72
CA ARG A 40 -3.74 6.85 1.47
C ARG A 40 -3.21 7.62 2.67
N LEU A 41 -3.65 7.28 3.88
CA LEU A 41 -3.16 7.83 5.16
C LEU A 41 -1.72 7.44 5.49
N SER A 42 -1.19 6.39 4.86
CA SER A 42 0.16 5.85 5.08
C SER A 42 1.14 6.12 3.94
N CYS A 43 0.71 6.81 2.87
CA CYS A 43 1.53 7.08 1.69
C CYS A 43 2.89 7.71 2.04
N LYS A 44 3.99 7.11 1.53
CA LYS A 44 5.39 7.53 1.76
C LYS A 44 5.98 8.41 0.67
N CYS A 45 5.19 8.86 -0.30
CA CYS A 45 5.71 9.78 -1.32
C CYS A 45 6.19 11.10 -0.70
N ALA A 46 7.08 11.80 -1.39
CA ALA A 46 7.68 13.05 -0.89
C ALA A 46 6.62 14.12 -0.60
N HIS A 47 5.57 14.21 -1.44
CA HIS A 47 4.49 15.19 -1.27
C HIS A 47 3.69 14.96 0.02
N CYS A 48 3.26 13.72 0.27
CA CYS A 48 2.51 13.38 1.50
C CYS A 48 3.39 13.47 2.74
N THR A 49 4.67 13.09 2.64
CA THR A 49 5.63 13.23 3.74
C THR A 49 5.81 14.70 4.12
N ARG A 50 5.97 15.59 3.13
CA ARG A 50 6.09 17.03 3.38
C ARG A 50 4.80 17.62 3.94
N ALA A 51 3.63 17.25 3.42
CA ALA A 51 2.36 17.71 3.95
C ALA A 51 2.16 17.33 5.43
N ARG A 52 2.60 16.13 5.85
CA ARG A 52 2.58 15.74 7.27
C ARG A 52 3.54 16.57 8.11
N PHE A 53 4.76 16.79 7.63
CA PHE A 53 5.73 17.65 8.29
C PHE A 53 5.20 19.07 8.49
N ASP A 54 4.50 19.61 7.49
CA ASP A 54 3.90 20.95 7.57
C ASP A 54 2.57 20.99 8.36
N GLY A 55 2.07 19.86 8.88
CA GLY A 55 0.77 19.79 9.56
C GLY A 55 -0.45 20.03 8.64
N ARG A 56 -0.29 19.83 7.33
CA ARG A 56 -1.32 20.09 6.29
C ARG A 56 -1.92 18.82 5.69
N PHE A 57 -1.55 17.64 6.19
CA PHE A 57 -2.05 16.38 5.67
C PHE A 57 -3.42 16.04 6.28
N PRO A 58 -4.44 15.69 5.48
CA PRO A 58 -5.76 15.32 6.01
C PRO A 58 -5.71 14.14 6.98
N GLU A 59 -6.58 14.16 7.98
CA GLU A 59 -6.71 13.08 8.97
C GLU A 59 -7.51 11.87 8.46
N HIS A 60 -8.37 12.09 7.46
CA HIS A 60 -9.25 11.07 6.89
C HIS A 60 -9.42 11.24 5.37
N PHE A 61 -9.70 10.15 4.69
CA PHE A 61 -10.00 10.09 3.26
C PHE A 61 -11.22 9.18 3.01
N PRO A 62 -12.42 9.57 3.48
CA PRO A 62 -13.60 8.74 3.40
C PRO A 62 -13.98 8.47 1.93
N GLY A 63 -14.21 7.20 1.60
CA GLY A 63 -14.59 6.78 0.24
C GLY A 63 -13.47 6.87 -0.80
N ILE A 64 -12.21 7.03 -0.38
CA ILE A 64 -11.08 6.99 -1.31
C ILE A 64 -10.98 5.61 -1.97
N ALA A 65 -10.76 5.59 -3.27
CA ALA A 65 -10.66 4.38 -4.07
C ALA A 65 -9.27 4.24 -4.69
N ILE A 66 -8.82 3.00 -4.87
CA ILE A 66 -7.62 2.65 -5.63
C ILE A 66 -7.97 2.66 -7.12
N THR A 67 -7.37 3.56 -7.89
CA THR A 67 -7.70 3.73 -9.32
C THR A 67 -6.69 3.07 -10.24
N GLU A 68 -5.47 2.85 -9.78
CA GLU A 68 -4.40 2.20 -10.54
C GLU A 68 -3.34 1.64 -9.59
N ILE A 69 -2.72 0.53 -9.98
CA ILE A 69 -1.57 -0.06 -9.29
C ILE A 69 -0.47 -0.29 -10.31
N GLY A 70 0.71 0.29 -10.08
CA GLY A 70 1.92 0.09 -10.87
C GLY A 70 3.02 -0.60 -10.07
N ASP A 71 3.76 -1.50 -10.72
CA ASP A 71 4.92 -2.17 -10.11
C ASP A 71 6.17 -1.28 -10.22
N LEU A 72 6.92 -1.16 -9.12
CA LEU A 72 8.21 -0.46 -9.06
C LEU A 72 9.39 -1.42 -8.85
N GLY A 73 9.16 -2.74 -8.87
CA GLY A 73 10.09 -3.80 -8.49
C GLY A 73 10.22 -3.95 -6.97
N TYR A 74 10.56 -2.86 -6.28
CA TYR A 74 10.75 -2.83 -4.82
C TYR A 74 9.46 -2.59 -4.00
N GLY A 75 8.37 -2.21 -4.68
CA GLY A 75 7.14 -1.71 -4.07
C GLY A 75 6.08 -1.42 -5.11
N LEU A 76 4.97 -0.85 -4.66
CA LEU A 76 3.86 -0.44 -5.51
C LEU A 76 3.81 1.09 -5.62
N ASN A 77 3.49 1.57 -6.82
CA ASN A 77 2.89 2.88 -7.03
C ASN A 77 1.37 2.71 -7.03
N ILE A 78 0.63 3.46 -6.20
CA ILE A 78 -0.83 3.40 -6.16
C ILE A 78 -1.40 4.79 -6.46
N SER A 79 -2.34 4.82 -7.40
CA SER A 79 -3.17 5.99 -7.71
C SER A 79 -4.49 5.93 -6.94
N PHE A 80 -4.98 7.10 -6.52
CA PHE A 80 -6.19 7.26 -5.72
C PHE A 80 -7.18 8.22 -6.39
N SER A 81 -8.47 8.07 -6.04
CA SER A 81 -9.57 8.87 -6.60
C SER A 81 -9.53 10.37 -6.26
N ASP A 82 -8.71 10.81 -5.30
CA ASP A 82 -8.46 12.24 -5.00
C ASP A 82 -7.47 12.90 -5.97
N GLY A 83 -7.06 12.19 -7.03
CA GLY A 83 -6.10 12.66 -8.03
C GLY A 83 -4.64 12.39 -7.64
N HIS A 84 -4.37 11.76 -6.50
CA HIS A 84 -3.02 11.37 -6.11
C HIS A 84 -2.53 10.16 -6.92
N ASN A 85 -1.49 10.31 -7.74
CA ASN A 85 -1.02 9.26 -8.67
C ASN A 85 0.45 8.83 -8.46
N ARG A 86 1.01 9.13 -7.29
CA ARG A 86 2.41 8.82 -6.93
C ARG A 86 2.52 8.18 -5.55
N GLY A 87 1.53 7.38 -5.14
CA GLY A 87 1.52 6.75 -3.83
C GLY A 87 2.62 5.68 -3.72
N ILE A 88 3.58 5.82 -2.80
CA ILE A 88 4.73 4.90 -2.70
C ILE A 88 4.56 3.92 -1.52
N TYR A 89 4.62 2.62 -1.83
CA TYR A 89 4.49 1.53 -0.86
C TYR A 89 5.55 0.44 -1.07
N PRO A 90 6.73 0.51 -0.40
CA PRO A 90 7.71 -0.57 -0.42
C PRO A 90 7.10 -1.88 0.06
N LYS A 91 7.44 -3.03 -0.54
CA LYS A 91 6.82 -4.34 -0.21
C LYS A 91 6.85 -4.68 1.29
N PRO A 92 7.97 -4.52 2.02
CA PRO A 92 7.99 -4.78 3.46
C PRO A 92 7.08 -3.84 4.26
N TYR A 93 7.01 -2.57 3.84
CA TYR A 93 6.14 -1.59 4.47
C TYR A 93 4.66 -1.93 4.21
N LEU A 94 4.32 -2.34 2.99
CA LEU A 94 2.97 -2.76 2.65
C LEU A 94 2.51 -3.95 3.49
N LEU A 95 3.37 -4.95 3.70
CA LEU A 95 3.08 -6.08 4.58
C LEU A 95 2.83 -5.63 6.03
N SER A 96 3.61 -4.67 6.55
CA SER A 96 3.36 -4.09 7.87
C SER A 96 2.00 -3.38 7.98
N LEU A 97 1.57 -2.70 6.91
CA LEU A 97 0.24 -2.10 6.85
C LEU A 97 -0.87 -3.15 6.76
N ALA A 98 -0.56 -4.33 6.24
CA ALA A 98 -1.49 -5.45 6.11
C ALA A 98 -1.56 -6.32 7.39
N GLY A 99 -0.86 -5.93 8.45
CA GLY A 99 -0.91 -6.61 9.75
C GLY A 99 0.11 -7.74 9.91
N ARG A 100 1.21 -7.70 9.15
CA ARG A 100 2.28 -8.69 9.19
C ARG A 100 3.61 -8.13 9.69
#